data_AF-A0A936CX72-F1
#
_entry.id   AF-A0A936CX72-F1
#
_cell.length_a   1.000
_cell.length_b   1.000
_cell.length_c   1.000
_cell.angle_alpha   90.00
_cell.angle_beta   90.00
_cell.angle_gamma   90.00
#
_symmetry.space_group_name_H-M   'P 1'
#
loop_
_entity.id
_entity.type
_entity.pdbx_description
1 polymer ?
#
loop_
_entity_poly.entity_id
_entity_poly.type
_entity_poly.pdbx_seq_one_letter_code
_entity_poly.pdbx_strand_id
1 'polypeptide(L)'
;MSKTTKKTMRARKPVAEKASTKTADAKAPREELCVFAFRLTEAERDAIHKAAGPAKASKFARNLLVAAATKDEAAVRAIMKEVQAEA
;
A
#
# COMPACT_ATOMS: atom_id res chain seq x y z
N MET A 1 -48.57 13.13 -20.89
CA MET A 1 -47.83 13.72 -22.02
C MET A 1 -46.35 13.43 -21.83
N SER A 2 -45.84 12.48 -22.62
CA SER A 2 -44.47 11.95 -22.53
C SER A 2 -43.48 12.88 -23.23
N LYS A 3 -42.41 13.30 -22.55
CA LYS A 3 -41.30 14.03 -23.16
C LYS A 3 -40.03 13.19 -23.10
N THR A 4 -39.75 12.53 -24.21
CA THR A 4 -38.50 11.87 -24.59
C THR A 4 -37.49 12.92 -25.06
N THR A 5 -36.28 13.02 -24.50
CA THR A 5 -35.16 13.67 -25.23
C THR A 5 -33.77 13.11 -24.88
N LYS A 6 -33.31 12.21 -25.76
CA LYS A 6 -31.98 12.13 -26.40
C LYS A 6 -30.71 12.03 -25.54
N LYS A 7 -30.24 10.78 -25.43
CA LYS A 7 -28.89 10.32 -25.04
C LYS A 7 -27.84 10.78 -26.08
N THR A 8 -26.94 11.69 -25.70
CA THR A 8 -25.82 12.12 -26.53
C THR A 8 -24.69 11.08 -26.49
N MET A 9 -24.60 10.33 -27.57
CA MET A 9 -23.56 9.34 -27.84
C MET A 9 -22.31 10.07 -28.33
N ARG A 10 -21.29 10.23 -27.46
CA ARG A 10 -20.01 10.83 -27.84
C ARG A 10 -19.17 9.76 -28.57
N ALA A 11 -18.97 9.98 -29.86
CA ALA A 11 -18.24 9.10 -30.77
C ALA A 11 -16.81 8.80 -30.26
N ARG A 12 -16.46 7.51 -30.20
CA ARG A 12 -15.10 7.04 -29.94
C ARG A 12 -14.27 7.22 -31.22
N LYS A 13 -13.17 7.98 -31.13
CA LYS A 13 -12.13 8.02 -32.16
C LYS A 13 -11.42 6.65 -32.23
N PRO A 14 -11.00 6.20 -33.42
CA PRO A 14 -10.41 4.89 -33.61
C PRO A 14 -9.00 4.81 -33.02
N VAL A 15 -8.66 3.58 -32.61
CA VAL A 15 -7.43 3.13 -31.98
C VAL A 15 -6.24 3.33 -32.92
N ALA A 16 -5.26 4.12 -32.48
CA ALA A 16 -3.91 4.08 -33.03
C ALA A 16 -3.10 3.06 -32.23
N GLU A 17 -2.92 1.90 -32.86
CA GLU A 17 -2.05 0.81 -32.43
C GLU A 17 -0.59 1.29 -32.44
N LYS A 18 -0.02 1.57 -31.27
CA LYS A 18 1.45 1.61 -31.11
C LYS A 18 1.88 0.28 -30.52
N ALA A 19 2.26 -0.61 -31.43
CA ALA A 19 2.96 -1.83 -31.13
C ALA A 19 4.31 -1.52 -30.45
N SER A 20 4.50 -2.23 -29.33
CA SER A 20 5.74 -2.83 -28.86
C SER A 20 7.03 -1.98 -28.80
N THR A 21 7.39 -1.60 -27.58
CA THR A 21 8.70 -1.94 -27.01
C THR A 21 8.53 -2.19 -25.51
N LYS A 22 7.96 -3.36 -25.17
CA LYS A 22 8.18 -3.93 -23.84
C LYS A 22 9.60 -4.47 -23.86
N THR A 23 10.58 -3.66 -23.48
CA THR A 23 11.80 -4.21 -22.88
C THR A 23 11.34 -4.99 -21.66
N ALA A 24 11.33 -6.31 -21.80
CA ALA A 24 11.21 -7.21 -20.68
C ALA A 24 12.51 -7.06 -19.87
N ASP A 25 12.57 -6.01 -19.04
CA ASP A 25 13.44 -6.02 -17.87
C ASP A 25 13.11 -7.31 -17.14
N ALA A 26 14.12 -8.18 -17.01
CA ALA A 26 14.06 -9.40 -16.25
C ALA A 26 13.60 -9.02 -14.83
N LYS A 27 12.29 -9.14 -14.58
CA LYS A 27 11.71 -8.98 -13.27
C LYS A 27 12.42 -9.99 -12.39
N ALA A 28 13.22 -9.48 -11.45
CA ALA A 28 13.72 -10.28 -10.35
C ALA A 28 12.57 -11.16 -9.82
N PRO A 29 12.84 -12.43 -9.48
CA PRO A 29 11.80 -13.32 -8.97
C PRO A 29 11.07 -12.58 -7.85
N ARG A 30 9.79 -12.29 -8.09
CA ARG A 30 8.95 -11.64 -7.10
C ARG A 30 8.74 -12.67 -6.01
N GLU A 31 9.22 -12.35 -4.81
CA GLU A 31 8.93 -13.18 -3.64
C GLU A 31 7.42 -13.38 -3.53
N GLU A 32 7.00 -14.63 -3.28
CA GLU A 32 5.61 -14.94 -3.02
C GLU A 32 5.22 -14.33 -1.66
N LEU A 33 4.54 -13.18 -1.70
CA LEU A 33 4.09 -12.48 -0.49
C LEU A 33 2.77 -13.07 0.00
N CYS A 34 2.76 -13.55 1.24
CA CYS A 34 1.53 -13.98 1.93
C CYS A 34 0.94 -12.86 2.78
N VAL A 35 -0.38 -12.91 3.01
CA VAL A 35 -1.12 -11.92 3.80
C VAL A 35 -1.13 -12.34 5.27
N PHE A 36 -0.69 -11.44 6.16
CA PHE A 36 -0.84 -11.57 7.62
C PHE A 36 -1.96 -10.63 8.09
N ALA A 37 -3.20 -11.14 8.15
CA ALA A 37 -4.37 -10.34 8.46
C ALA A 37 -4.78 -10.45 9.94
N PHE A 38 -4.93 -9.31 10.61
CA PHE A 38 -5.59 -9.18 11.91
C PHE A 38 -6.54 -7.99 11.87
N ARG A 39 -7.59 -8.02 12.70
CA ARG A 39 -8.54 -6.91 12.82
C ARG A 39 -8.00 -5.92 13.86
N LEU A 40 -8.04 -4.64 13.52
CA LEU A 40 -7.72 -3.55 14.43
C LEU A 40 -9.01 -2.83 14.83
N THR A 41 -9.07 -2.44 16.09
CA THR A 41 -10.00 -1.41 16.56
C THR A 41 -9.58 -0.03 16.03
N GLU A 42 -10.50 0.93 16.03
CA GLU A 42 -10.20 2.30 15.62
C GLU A 42 -9.11 2.93 16.49
N ALA A 43 -9.13 2.66 17.80
CA ALA A 43 -8.13 3.16 18.74
C ALA A 43 -6.72 2.63 18.43
N GLU A 44 -6.59 1.35 18.09
CA GLU A 44 -5.29 0.77 17.74
C GLU A 44 -4.77 1.33 16.41
N ARG A 45 -5.65 1.49 15.41
CA ARG A 45 -5.29 2.13 14.14
C ARG A 45 -4.77 3.54 14.37
N ASP A 46 -5.47 4.32 15.18
CA ASP A 46 -5.11 5.72 15.42
C ASP A 46 -3.81 5.83 16.23
N ALA A 47 -3.57 4.91 17.16
CA ALA A 47 -2.28 4.81 17.86
C ALA A 47 -1.12 4.51 16.89
N ILE A 48 -1.30 3.58 15.95
CA ILE A 48 -0.30 3.27 14.92
C ILE A 48 -0.08 4.46 13.98
N HIS A 49 -1.15 5.14 13.57
CA HIS A 49 -1.06 6.34 12.74
C HIS A 49 -0.38 7.51 13.46
N LYS A 50 -0.62 7.68 14.76
CA LYS A 50 0.05 8.70 15.58
C LYS A 50 1.54 8.41 15.72
N ALA A 51 1.91 7.14 15.83
CA ALA A 51 3.29 6.71 16.01
C ALA A 51 4.11 6.82 14.71
N ALA A 52 3.63 6.25 13.60
CA ALA A 52 4.43 6.14 12.37
C ALA A 52 3.99 7.09 11.24
N GLY A 53 2.88 7.82 11.44
CA GLY A 53 2.21 8.53 10.36
C GLY A 53 1.42 7.60 9.43
N PRO A 54 0.37 8.10 8.76
CA PRO A 54 -0.50 7.30 7.90
C PRO A 54 0.25 6.68 6.70
N ALA A 55 1.32 7.31 6.22
CA ALA A 55 2.10 6.83 5.08
C ALA A 55 3.03 5.64 5.42
N LYS A 56 3.48 5.52 6.67
CA LYS A 56 4.45 4.49 7.08
C LYS A 56 3.88 3.45 8.05
N ALA A 57 2.62 3.58 8.46
CA ALA A 57 1.94 2.67 9.39
C ALA A 57 2.13 1.17 9.07
N SER A 58 1.87 0.76 7.81
CA SER A 58 2.04 -0.64 7.40
C SER A 58 3.51 -1.11 7.43
N LYS A 59 4.45 -0.21 7.09
CA LYS A 59 5.89 -0.50 7.13
C LYS A 59 6.38 -0.64 8.57
N PHE A 60 5.94 0.25 9.46
CA PHE A 60 6.22 0.21 10.88
C PHE A 60 5.72 -1.10 11.50
N ALA A 61 4.44 -1.45 11.28
CA ALA A 61 3.85 -2.67 11.81
C ALA A 61 4.61 -3.92 11.33
N ARG A 62 4.91 -4.01 10.03
CA ARG A 62 5.69 -5.12 9.48
C ARG A 62 7.08 -5.20 10.11
N ASN A 63 7.82 -4.10 10.15
CA ASN A 63 9.20 -4.10 10.64
C ASN A 63 9.26 -4.46 12.14
N LEU A 64 8.34 -3.92 12.94
CA LEU A 64 8.27 -4.21 14.37
C LEU A 64 7.90 -5.68 14.62
N LEU A 65 6.88 -6.21 13.93
CA LEU A 65 6.46 -7.60 14.07
C LEU A 65 7.54 -8.58 13.64
N VAL A 66 8.23 -8.30 12.52
CA VAL A 66 9.33 -9.16 12.05
C VAL A 66 10.50 -9.12 13.02
N ALA A 67 10.94 -7.94 13.47
CA ALA A 67 12.04 -7.81 14.42
C ALA A 67 11.74 -8.50 15.76
N ALA A 68 10.51 -8.36 16.25
CA ALA A 68 10.06 -9.05 17.46
C ALA A 68 10.04 -10.58 17.28
N ALA A 69 9.54 -11.07 16.14
CA ALA A 69 9.50 -12.50 15.83
C ALA A 69 10.91 -13.12 15.67
N THR A 70 11.87 -12.36 15.14
CA THR A 70 13.27 -12.80 15.01
C THR A 70 14.10 -12.59 16.28
N LYS A 71 13.48 -12.08 17.37
CA LYS A 71 14.15 -11.74 18.63
C LYS A 71 15.31 -10.74 18.47
N ASP A 72 15.20 -9.86 17.47
CA ASP A 72 16.18 -8.79 17.24
C ASP A 72 15.83 -7.57 18.10
N GLU A 73 16.31 -7.57 19.34
CA GLU A 73 16.07 -6.48 20.28
C GLU A 73 16.67 -5.14 19.83
N ALA A 74 17.77 -5.18 19.07
CA ALA A 74 18.41 -3.96 18.58
C ALA A 74 17.55 -3.30 17.52
N ALA A 75 17.00 -4.09 16.58
CA ALA A 75 16.08 -3.60 15.56
C ALA A 75 14.78 -3.06 16.18
N VAL A 76 14.21 -3.75 17.18
CA VAL A 76 13.01 -3.26 17.89
C VAL A 76 13.28 -1.90 18.52
N ARG A 77 14.40 -1.74 19.25
CA ARG A 77 14.76 -0.46 19.87
C ARG A 77 15.00 0.65 18.86
N ALA A 78 15.63 0.33 17.72
CA ALA A 78 15.86 1.29 16.64
C ALA A 78 14.53 1.78 16.03
N ILE A 79 13.61 0.86 15.73
CA ILE A 79 12.28 1.16 15.18
C ILE A 79 11.47 2.03 16.16
N MET A 80 11.52 1.72 17.46
CA MET A 80 10.84 2.53 18.47
C MET A 80 11.42 3.94 18.60
N LYS A 81 12.74 4.10 18.42
CA LYS A 81 13.40 5.42 18.42
C LYS A 81 13.04 6.25 17.19
N GLU A 82 13.00 5.64 16.01
CA GLU A 82 12.65 6.34 14.76
C GLU A 82 11.23 6.93 14.84
N VAL A 83 10.30 6.16 15.39
CA VAL A 83 8.92 6.59 15.64
C VAL A 83 8.81 7.70 16.69
N GLN A 84 9.64 7.70 17.73
CA GLN A 84 9.68 8.79 18.70
C GLN A 84 10.31 10.08 18.15
N ALA A 85 11.11 9.99 17.09
CA ALA A 85 11.74 11.15 16.46
C ALA A 85 10.86 11.81 15.39
N GLU A 86 9.88 11.07 14.82
CA GLU A 86 8.94 11.59 13.82
C GLU A 86 7.54 11.94 14.38
N ALA A 87 7.25 11.60 15.65
CA ALA A 87 6.01 11.92 16.35
C ALA A 87 6.03 13.31 17.02
#